data_AF-A0A9P8E1Q7-F1
#
_entry.id   AF-A0A9P8E1Q7-F1
#
_cell.length_a   1.000
_cell.length_b   1.000
_cell.length_c   1.000
_cell.angle_alpha   90.00
_cell.angle_beta   90.00
_cell.angle_gamma   90.00
#
_symmetry.space_group_name_H-M   'P 1'
#
loop_
_entity.id
_entity.type
_entity.pdbx_description
1 polymer ?
#
loop_
_entity_poly.entity_id
_entity_poly.type
_entity_poly.pdbx_seq_one_letter_code
_entity_poly.pdbx_strand_id
1 'polypeptide(L)' 'MRSRTNIALGLAATGSLVAAAPCDIYKSGGTPCVAAHGTTRALYDAYTGPLYQLKRGSDGTTTDISPLSA' A
#
# COMPACT_ATOMS: atom_id res chain seq x y z
N MET A 1 45.02 34.71 13.12
CA MET A 1 44.15 34.38 11.97
C MET A 1 43.71 32.92 12.10
N ARG A 2 42.65 32.63 12.87
CA ARG A 2 42.11 31.27 13.04
C ARG A 2 40.80 31.19 12.27
N SER A 3 40.88 30.62 11.07
CA SER A 3 39.73 30.36 10.20
C SER A 3 38.82 29.34 10.89
N ARG A 4 37.61 29.77 11.26
CA ARG A 4 36.56 28.91 11.82
C ARG A 4 35.76 28.35 10.65
N THR A 5 36.19 27.20 10.13
CA THR A 5 35.44 26.48 9.10
C THR A 5 34.20 25.86 9.74
N ASN A 6 33.04 26.48 9.54
CA ASN A 6 31.76 25.92 9.97
C ASN A 6 31.35 24.79 9.00
N ILE A 7 31.53 23.54 9.42
CA ILE A 7 31.02 22.39 8.69
C ILE A 7 29.53 22.25 9.04
N ALA A 8 28.66 22.69 8.14
CA ALA A 8 27.23 22.42 8.23
C ALA A 8 26.98 20.96 7.83
N LEU A 9 26.71 20.11 8.82
CA LEU A 9 26.34 18.71 8.60
C LEU A 9 24.86 18.65 8.19
N GLY A 10 24.60 18.65 6.88
CA GLY A 10 23.24 18.48 6.35
C GLY A 10 22.72 17.08 6.63
N LEU A 11 21.64 16.98 7.40
CA LEU A 11 20.94 15.73 7.66
C LEU A 11 20.13 15.33 6.41
N ALA A 12 20.75 14.59 5.49
CA ALA A 12 20.02 13.98 4.39
C ALA A 12 19.15 12.85 4.96
N ALA A 13 17.87 13.12 5.18
CA ALA A 13 16.90 12.08 5.53
C ALA A 13 16.78 11.11 4.35
N THR A 14 17.46 9.97 4.41
CA THR A 14 17.22 8.84 3.52
C THR A 14 15.92 8.17 3.94
N GLY A 15 14.79 8.82 3.63
CA GLY A 15 13.47 8.22 3.80
C GLY A 15 13.35 7.04 2.86
N SER A 16 13.33 5.82 3.39
CA SER A 16 12.95 4.65 2.62
C SER A 16 11.46 4.80 2.28
N LEU A 17 11.15 5.02 1.01
CA LEU A 17 9.78 4.86 0.53
C LEU A 17 9.46 3.36 0.55
N VAL A 18 9.08 2.85 1.71
CA VAL A 18 8.41 1.56 1.76
C VAL A 18 7.03 1.81 1.17
N ALA A 19 6.83 1.37 -0.07
CA ALA A 19 5.51 1.28 -0.66
C ALA A 19 4.78 0.14 0.04
N ALA A 20 4.20 0.43 1.22
CA ALA A 20 3.32 -0.49 1.93
C ALA A 20 1.87 -0.18 1.57
N ALA A 21 1.08 -1.21 1.31
CA ALA A 21 -0.35 -1.05 1.12
C ALA A 21 -1.03 -0.48 2.38
N PRO A 22 -2.20 0.16 2.24
CA PRO A 22 -2.84 0.89 3.33
C PRO A 22 -3.01 0.08 4.63
N CYS A 23 -3.44 -1.19 4.54
CA CYS A 23 -3.67 -1.99 5.73
C CYS A 23 -2.39 -2.50 6.40
N ASP A 24 -1.27 -2.60 5.67
CA ASP A 24 0.04 -2.87 6.25
C ASP A 24 0.54 -1.66 7.06
N ILE A 25 0.30 -0.44 6.56
CA ILE A 25 0.57 0.81 7.28
C ILE A 25 -0.26 0.86 8.57
N TYR A 26 -1.58 0.63 8.49
CA TYR A 26 -2.47 0.62 9.65
C TYR A 26 -2.05 -0.41 10.72
N LYS A 27 -1.67 -1.61 10.28
CA LYS A 27 -1.14 -2.65 11.17
C LYS A 27 0.15 -2.19 11.87
N SER A 28 1.08 -1.58 11.14
CA SER A 28 2.32 -1.05 11.72
C SER A 28 2.07 0.05 12.75
N GLY A 29 1.00 0.83 12.57
CA GLY A 29 0.55 1.88 13.49
C GLY A 29 -0.27 1.38 14.68
N GLY A 30 -0.40 0.07 14.90
CA GLY A 30 -1.17 -0.50 16.01
C GLY A 30 -2.69 -0.38 15.88
N THR A 31 -3.20 0.01 14.70
CA THR A 31 -4.63 0.18 14.41
C THR A 31 -5.03 -0.65 13.18
N PRO A 32 -4.91 -1.98 13.22
CA PRO A 32 -5.06 -2.83 12.04
C PRO A 32 -6.46 -2.75 11.43
N CYS A 33 -6.52 -2.88 10.10
CA CYS A 33 -7.79 -3.01 9.38
C CYS A 33 -8.58 -4.23 9.88
N VAL A 34 -9.83 -4.01 10.31
CA VAL A 34 -10.78 -5.09 10.63
C VAL A 34 -11.69 -5.46 9.44
N ALA A 35 -11.74 -4.57 8.44
CA ALA A 35 -12.37 -4.77 7.14
C ALA A 35 -11.61 -3.96 6.08
N ALA A 36 -11.53 -4.48 4.87
CA ALA A 36 -10.82 -3.84 3.76
C ALA A 36 -11.60 -4.11 2.46
N HIS A 37 -12.14 -3.05 1.86
CA HIS A 37 -12.93 -3.12 0.62
C HIS A 37 -12.35 -2.21 -0.44
N GLY A 38 -12.11 -2.75 -1.64
CA GLY A 38 -11.62 -1.98 -2.78
C GLY A 38 -11.81 -2.76 -4.08
N THR A 39 -12.34 -2.10 -5.11
CA THR A 39 -12.56 -2.69 -6.44
C THR A 39 -11.42 -2.39 -7.43
N THR A 40 -10.48 -1.53 -7.03
CA THR A 40 -9.44 -1.01 -7.93
C THR A 40 -8.06 -1.62 -7.69
N ARG A 41 -7.71 -1.97 -6.45
CA ARG A 41 -6.41 -2.53 -6.07
C ARG A 41 -6.48 -3.29 -4.75
N ALA A 42 -5.46 -4.10 -4.48
CA ALA A 42 -5.21 -4.71 -3.18
C ALA A 42 -4.98 -3.65 -2.08
N LEU A 43 -5.43 -3.94 -0.85
CA LEU A 43 -5.21 -3.10 0.34
C LEU A 43 -4.17 -3.67 1.31
N TYR A 44 -3.66 -4.86 1.01
CA TYR A 44 -2.49 -5.48 1.65
C TYR A 44 -1.51 -5.89 0.55
N ASP A 45 -0.20 -5.76 0.79
CA ASP A 45 0.86 -6.09 -0.18
C ASP A 45 0.86 -7.57 -0.57
N ALA A 46 0.42 -8.45 0.34
CA ALA A 46 0.38 -9.89 0.09
C ALA A 46 -0.97 -10.39 -0.48
N TYR A 47 -1.91 -9.50 -0.80
CA TYR A 47 -3.27 -9.91 -1.16
C TYR A 47 -3.40 -10.31 -2.64
N THR A 48 -3.73 -11.58 -2.87
CA THR A 48 -3.94 -12.17 -4.21
C THR A 48 -5.38 -12.66 -4.45
N GLY A 49 -6.27 -12.45 -3.48
CA GLY A 49 -7.67 -12.90 -3.55
C GLY A 49 -8.57 -12.01 -4.43
N PRO A 50 -9.87 -12.35 -4.56
CA PRO A 50 -10.84 -11.55 -5.28
C PRO A 50 -11.11 -10.18 -4.64
N LEU A 51 -10.93 -9.10 -5.40
CA LEU A 51 -11.32 -7.74 -5.01
C LEU A 51 -12.84 -7.57 -4.98
N TYR A 52 -13.51 -8.12 -6.00
CA TYR A 52 -14.95 -8.08 -6.16
C TYR A 52 -15.43 -9.17 -7.13
N GLN A 53 -16.74 -9.41 -7.12
CA GLN A 53 -17.40 -10.30 -8.06
C GLN A 53 -18.25 -9.47 -9.04
N LEU A 54 -18.18 -9.82 -10.32
CA LEU A 54 -19.06 -9.31 -11.35
C LEU A 54 -20.17 -10.30 -11.63
N LYS A 55 -21.35 -9.77 -12.00
CA LYS A 55 -22.44 -10.53 -12.61
C LYS A 55 -22.74 -9.92 -13.99
N ARG A 56 -22.66 -10.73 -15.05
CA ARG A 56 -22.89 -10.26 -16.42
C ARG A 56 -24.39 -10.20 -16.72
N GLY A 57 -24.86 -9.09 -17.28
CA GLY A 57 -26.29 -8.91 -17.59
C GLY A 57 -26.84 -9.81 -18.69
N SER A 58 -26.00 -10.30 -19.61
CA SER A 58 -26.44 -11.10 -20.77
C SER A 58 -26.85 -12.53 -20.42
N ASP A 59 -26.23 -13.12 -19.40
CA ASP A 59 -26.40 -14.55 -19.06
C ASP A 59 -26.46 -14.79 -17.54
N GLY A 60 -26.34 -13.74 -16.73
CA GLY A 60 -26.39 -13.83 -15.27
C GLY A 60 -25.19 -14.55 -14.65
N THR A 61 -24.17 -14.92 -15.44
CA THR A 61 -22.97 -15.60 -14.95
C THR A 61 -22.14 -14.67 -14.05
N THR A 62 -21.42 -15.26 -13.10
CA THR A 62 -20.57 -14.53 -12.17
C THR A 62 -19.10 -14.84 -12.39
N THR A 63 -18.23 -13.85 -12.16
CA THR A 63 -16.78 -14.05 -12.14
C THR A 63 -16.14 -13.20 -11.07
N ASP A 64 -15.15 -13.75 -10.40
CA ASP A 64 -14.33 -13.02 -9.44
C ASP A 64 -13.22 -12.27 -10.19
N ILE A 65 -12.88 -11.06 -9.73
CA ILE A 65 -11.83 -10.21 -10.28
C ILE A 65 -10.76 -9.98 -9.22
N SER A 66 -9.53 -10.40 -9.50
CA SER A 66 -8.38 -10.31 -8.59
C SER A 66 -7.36 -9.27 -9.06
N PRO A 67 -6.42 -8.84 -8.19
CA PRO A 67 -5.25 -8.07 -8.60
C PRO A 67 -4.42 -8.81 -9.66
N LEU A 68 -3.72 -8.07 -10.51
CA LEU A 68 -2.82 -8.65 -11.52
C LEU A 68 -1.60 -9.33 -10.87
N SER A 69 -1.13 -8.77 -9.75
CA SER A 69 -0.08 -9.33 -8.90
C SER A 69 -0.43 -9.03 -7.44
N ALA A 70 0.24 -9.74 -6.54
CA ALA A 70 0.46 -9.22 -5.19
C ALA A 70 1.21 -7.87 -5.30
#